data_AF-A0A6L7WVV9-F1
#
_entry.id   AF-A0A6L7WVV9-F1
#
_cell.length_a   1.000
_cell.length_b   1.000
_cell.length_c   1.000
_cell.angle_alpha   90.00
_cell.angle_beta   90.00
_cell.angle_gamma   90.00
#
_symmetry.space_group_name_H-M   'P 1'
#
loop_
_entity.id
_entity.type
_entity.pdbx_description
1 polymer ?
#
loop_
_entity_poly.entity_id
_entity_poly.type
_entity_poly.pdbx_seq_one_letter_code
_entity_poly.pdbx_strand_id
1 'polypeptide(L)'
;MGFFRRLFGGGDGESKEPVDTAWHFYVKSKYADEIIDVRVDPNADLSPEFDGPGDGASHYTTNKDIIGAKSFRTINLYLVFDAGRAYTGDYTIEGGELVDQASYEAWKAREGAAKAGDADTDNG
;
A
#
# COMPACT_ATOMS: atom_id res chain seq x y z
N MET A 1 -16.88 -39.62 -7.84
CA MET A 1 -17.27 -38.66 -6.77
C MET A 1 -16.88 -37.25 -7.18
N GLY A 2 -17.76 -36.58 -7.94
CA GLY A 2 -17.50 -35.26 -8.53
C GLY A 2 -17.85 -34.10 -7.60
N PHE A 3 -16.85 -33.49 -6.99
CA PHE A 3 -17.02 -32.35 -6.08
C PHE A 3 -16.48 -31.00 -6.62
N PHE A 4 -16.11 -30.91 -7.90
CA PHE A 4 -15.53 -29.69 -8.51
C PHE A 4 -16.39 -29.02 -9.59
N ARG A 5 -17.71 -29.23 -9.62
CA ARG A 5 -18.54 -28.79 -10.78
C ARG A 5 -19.57 -27.70 -10.49
N ARG A 6 -19.41 -26.83 -9.48
CA ARG A 6 -20.40 -25.75 -9.28
C ARG A 6 -19.95 -24.46 -8.57
N LEU A 7 -18.78 -23.93 -8.93
CA LEU A 7 -18.50 -22.48 -8.71
C LEU A 7 -18.20 -21.70 -10.01
N PHE A 8 -18.34 -22.34 -11.18
CA PHE A 8 -18.43 -21.62 -12.45
C PHE A 8 -19.87 -21.67 -12.94
N GLY A 9 -20.62 -20.59 -12.72
CA GLY A 9 -21.93 -20.43 -13.31
C GLY A 9 -22.80 -19.38 -12.63
N GLY A 10 -22.79 -18.16 -13.18
CA GLY A 10 -23.97 -17.30 -13.17
C GLY A 10 -23.73 -15.90 -12.64
N GLY A 11 -23.45 -14.96 -13.55
CA GLY A 11 -23.49 -13.54 -13.23
C GLY A 11 -22.75 -12.69 -14.25
N ASP A 12 -23.21 -12.71 -15.51
CA ASP A 12 -22.94 -11.64 -16.47
C ASP A 12 -23.52 -10.35 -15.88
N GLY A 13 -22.63 -9.61 -15.25
CA GLY A 13 -22.86 -8.42 -14.47
C GLY A 13 -21.48 -7.97 -14.07
N GLU A 14 -20.66 -7.66 -15.08
CA GLU A 14 -19.40 -6.94 -14.90
C GLU A 14 -19.78 -5.54 -14.38
N SER A 15 -20.19 -5.47 -13.11
CA SER A 15 -19.92 -4.32 -12.27
C SER A 15 -18.41 -4.20 -12.29
N LYS A 16 -17.95 -3.45 -13.28
CA LYS A 16 -16.56 -3.08 -13.50
C LYS A 16 -16.07 -2.58 -12.15
N GLU A 17 -15.38 -3.42 -11.40
CA GLU A 17 -14.79 -3.00 -10.15
C GLU A 17 -13.96 -1.76 -10.47
N PRO A 18 -14.11 -0.67 -9.70
CA PRO A 18 -13.35 0.54 -9.98
C PRO A 18 -11.88 0.16 -10.05
N VAL A 19 -11.27 0.41 -11.20
CA VAL A 19 -9.84 0.15 -11.42
C VAL A 19 -9.10 0.93 -10.35
N ASP A 20 -8.36 0.25 -9.47
CA ASP A 20 -7.55 0.93 -8.48
C ASP A 20 -6.40 1.63 -9.21
N THR A 21 -6.49 2.96 -9.29
CA THR A 21 -5.47 3.81 -9.92
C THR A 21 -4.48 4.34 -8.90
N ALA A 22 -4.54 3.88 -7.65
CA ALA A 22 -3.64 4.33 -6.60
C ALA A 22 -2.24 3.72 -6.74
N TRP A 23 -1.25 4.46 -6.26
CA TRP A 23 0.08 3.93 -6.03
C TRP A 23 0.10 3.21 -4.70
N HIS A 24 0.73 2.03 -4.67
CA HIS A 24 0.98 1.27 -3.46
C HIS A 24 2.47 1.29 -3.15
N PHE A 25 2.82 1.79 -1.97
CA PHE A 25 4.17 1.79 -1.44
C PHE A 25 4.23 0.86 -0.23
N TYR A 26 5.20 -0.06 -0.23
CA TYR A 26 5.34 -1.01 0.87
C TYR A 26 6.48 -0.55 1.78
N VAL A 27 6.15 -0.30 3.04
CA VAL A 27 7.08 0.26 4.02
C VAL A 27 7.38 -0.78 5.08
N LYS A 28 8.62 -1.25 5.12
CA LYS A 28 9.11 -2.07 6.23
C LYS A 28 9.49 -1.18 7.40
N SER A 29 8.89 -1.44 8.55
CA SER A 29 9.13 -0.68 9.78
C SER A 29 10.52 -0.99 10.36
N LYS A 30 11.22 0.03 10.87
CA LYS A 30 12.45 -0.16 11.67
C LYS A 30 12.13 -0.51 13.13
N TYR A 31 10.88 -0.39 13.55
CA TYR A 31 10.47 -0.50 14.97
C TYR A 31 9.79 -1.81 15.31
N ALA A 32 9.28 -2.55 14.33
CA ALA A 32 8.64 -3.84 14.50
C ALA A 32 8.80 -4.68 13.22
N ASP A 33 8.65 -6.01 13.32
CA ASP A 33 8.63 -6.91 12.17
C ASP A 33 7.27 -6.83 11.44
N GLU A 34 7.05 -5.71 10.75
CA GLU A 34 5.87 -5.42 9.95
C GLU A 34 6.21 -4.70 8.64
N ILE A 35 5.44 -5.01 7.59
CA ILE A 35 5.46 -4.28 6.32
C ILE A 35 4.06 -3.70 6.10
N ILE A 36 3.99 -2.40 5.90
CA ILE A 36 2.74 -1.63 5.82
C ILE A 36 2.49 -1.27 4.34
N ASP A 37 1.27 -1.54 3.87
CA ASP A 37 0.80 -1.09 2.55
C ASP A 37 0.28 0.34 2.66
N VAL A 38 0.94 1.26 1.95
CA VAL A 38 0.66 2.69 1.95
C VAL A 38 0.07 3.08 0.60
N ARG A 39 -1.24 3.31 0.58
CA ARG A 39 -1.97 3.78 -0.59
C ARG A 39 -1.80 5.29 -0.77
N VAL A 40 -1.47 5.70 -1.99
CA VAL A 40 -1.42 7.09 -2.44
C VAL A 40 -2.33 7.24 -3.66
N ASP A 41 -3.41 8.00 -3.51
CA ASP A 41 -4.30 8.37 -4.59
C ASP A 41 -3.75 9.58 -5.36
N PRO A 42 -3.39 9.44 -6.65
CA PRO A 42 -2.87 10.55 -7.44
C PRO A 42 -3.79 11.76 -7.46
N ASN A 43 -5.11 11.58 -7.34
CA ASN A 43 -6.09 12.65 -7.47
C ASN A 43 -6.40 13.33 -6.14
N ALA A 44 -6.28 12.60 -5.02
CA ALA A 44 -6.70 13.09 -3.70
C ALA A 44 -5.55 13.39 -2.73
N ASP A 45 -4.43 12.67 -2.83
CA ASP A 45 -3.33 12.78 -1.86
C ASP A 45 -2.23 13.75 -2.28
N LEU A 46 -2.10 14.05 -3.59
CA LEU A 46 -1.00 14.84 -4.11
C LEU A 46 -1.19 16.34 -3.92
N SER A 47 -0.16 17.00 -3.38
CA SER A 47 -0.05 18.45 -3.28
C SER A 47 0.73 19.00 -4.49
N PRO A 48 0.20 19.99 -5.22
CA PRO A 48 0.91 20.62 -6.33
C PRO A 48 2.01 21.57 -5.83
N GLU A 49 3.16 21.54 -6.46
CA GLU A 49 4.26 22.48 -6.25
C GLU A 49 4.38 23.41 -7.47
N PHE A 50 4.71 24.68 -7.24
CA PHE A 50 4.76 25.71 -8.28
C PHE A 50 6.09 26.46 -8.24
N ASP A 51 6.67 26.69 -9.42
CA ASP A 51 7.95 27.41 -9.53
C ASP A 51 7.75 28.94 -9.63
N GLY A 52 6.53 29.40 -9.96
CA GLY A 52 6.23 30.80 -10.16
C GLY A 52 4.73 31.15 -10.14
N PRO A 53 4.37 32.44 -9.96
CA PRO A 53 2.98 32.88 -9.99
C PRO A 53 2.36 32.70 -11.38
N GLY A 54 1.27 31.94 -11.46
CA GLY A 54 0.51 31.74 -12.69
C GLY A 54 0.97 30.54 -13.54
N ASP A 55 1.99 29.81 -13.08
CA ASP A 55 2.44 28.58 -13.74
C ASP A 55 1.53 27.38 -13.39
N GLY A 56 1.56 26.36 -14.25
CA GLY A 56 1.05 25.04 -13.88
C GLY A 56 1.92 24.40 -12.80
N ALA A 57 1.41 23.37 -12.14
CA ALA A 57 2.21 22.61 -11.17
C ALA A 57 3.46 22.03 -11.85
N SER A 58 4.64 22.34 -11.31
CA SER A 58 5.93 21.84 -11.84
C SER A 58 6.15 20.38 -11.48
N HIS A 59 5.69 19.99 -10.29
CA HIS A 59 5.69 18.63 -9.78
C HIS A 59 4.64 18.47 -8.68
N TYR A 60 4.52 17.27 -8.15
CA TYR A 60 3.60 16.97 -7.06
C TYR A 60 4.31 16.24 -5.94
N THR A 61 3.82 16.42 -4.72
CA THR A 61 4.41 15.83 -3.52
C THR A 61 3.33 15.22 -2.63
N THR A 62 3.69 14.27 -1.78
CA THR A 62 2.82 13.83 -0.67
C THR A 62 3.68 13.50 0.54
N ASN A 63 3.14 13.81 1.72
CA ASN A 63 3.67 13.37 3.01
C ASN A 63 2.68 12.38 3.63
N LYS A 64 3.16 11.20 4.03
CA LYS A 64 2.36 10.17 4.71
C LYS A 64 2.96 9.92 6.09
N ASP A 65 2.14 10.15 7.11
CA ASP A 65 2.40 9.74 8.49
C ASP A 65 1.86 8.34 8.68
N ILE A 66 2.76 7.37 8.84
CA ILE A 66 2.42 5.95 8.85
C ILE A 66 2.58 5.42 10.28
N ILE A 67 1.53 4.76 10.78
CA ILE A 67 1.55 4.06 12.06
C ILE A 67 1.14 2.61 11.79
N GLY A 68 2.01 1.68 12.22
CA GLY A 68 1.79 0.25 12.06
C GLY A 68 0.85 -0.34 13.10
N ALA A 69 0.48 -1.60 12.91
CA ALA A 69 -0.36 -2.32 13.87
C ALA A 69 0.46 -2.87 15.05
N LYS A 70 1.76 -3.10 14.85
CA LYS A 70 2.67 -3.65 15.88
C LYS A 70 3.43 -2.58 16.66
N SER A 71 3.47 -1.33 16.17
CA SER A 71 4.16 -0.22 16.83
C SER A 71 3.45 1.12 16.62
N PHE A 72 3.36 1.92 17.69
CA PHE A 72 2.79 3.28 17.64
C PHE A 72 3.81 4.36 17.25
N ARG A 73 5.02 3.98 16.84
CA ARG A 73 6.04 4.93 16.39
C ARG A 73 5.75 5.33 14.95
N THR A 74 5.66 6.64 14.71
CA THR A 74 5.42 7.20 13.37
C THR A 74 6.60 6.98 12.45
N ILE A 75 6.30 6.55 11.23
CA ILE A 75 7.20 6.54 10.08
C ILE A 75 6.75 7.67 9.16
N ASN A 76 7.68 8.52 8.73
CA ASN A 76 7.38 9.64 7.84
C ASN A 76 7.88 9.27 6.45
N LEU A 77 6.98 9.28 5.46
CA LEU A 77 7.30 9.03 4.07
C LEU A 77 6.94 10.25 3.23
N TYR A 78 7.93 10.84 2.60
CA TYR A 78 7.77 11.90 1.60
C TYR A 78 8.08 11.33 0.22
N LEU A 79 7.21 11.61 -0.75
CA LEU A 79 7.31 11.10 -2.12
C LEU A 79 7.17 12.26 -3.11
N VAL A 80 7.93 12.18 -4.20
CA VAL A 80 7.85 13.14 -5.31
C VAL A 80 7.28 12.47 -6.56
N PHE A 81 6.43 13.21 -7.24
CA PHE A 81 5.76 12.82 -8.48
C PHE A 81 6.00 13.91 -9.53
N ASP A 82 6.07 13.51 -10.80
CA ASP A 82 6.21 14.46 -11.89
C ASP A 82 4.91 15.26 -12.14
N ALA A 83 4.96 16.23 -13.06
CA ALA A 83 3.79 17.03 -13.45
C ALA A 83 2.61 16.18 -14.00
N GLY A 84 2.88 14.95 -14.45
CA GLY A 84 1.90 13.95 -14.89
C GLY A 84 1.37 13.07 -13.76
N ARG A 85 1.75 13.33 -12.49
CA ARG A 85 1.40 12.55 -11.30
C ARG A 85 1.95 11.12 -11.32
N ALA A 86 3.03 10.87 -12.07
CA ALA A 86 3.77 9.62 -12.03
C ALA A 86 4.90 9.70 -10.99
N TYR A 87 5.13 8.62 -10.26
CA TYR A 87 6.18 8.57 -9.23
C TYR A 87 7.58 8.70 -9.86
N THR A 88 8.41 9.62 -9.37
CA THR A 88 9.73 9.89 -9.97
C THR A 88 10.81 8.92 -9.51
N GLY A 89 10.59 8.20 -8.40
CA GLY A 89 11.64 7.47 -7.70
C GLY A 89 12.31 8.27 -6.59
N ASP A 90 12.03 9.58 -6.45
CA ASP A 90 12.57 10.40 -5.37
C ASP A 90 11.68 10.32 -4.14
N TYR A 91 12.31 10.08 -2.99
CA TYR A 91 11.62 9.98 -1.71
C TYR A 91 12.57 10.24 -0.54
N THR A 92 12.00 10.57 0.60
CA THR A 92 12.68 10.46 1.89
C THR A 92 11.83 9.63 2.84
N ILE A 93 12.50 8.81 3.66
CA ILE A 93 11.81 7.97 4.64
C ILE A 93 12.56 7.97 5.97
N GLU A 94 11.83 8.27 7.03
CA GLU A 94 12.32 8.23 8.40
C GLU A 94 11.54 7.17 9.19
N GLY A 95 12.24 6.28 9.90
CA GLY A 95 11.62 5.21 10.67
C GLY A 95 11.29 3.92 9.89
N GLY A 96 11.60 3.86 8.59
CA GLY A 96 11.34 2.69 7.74
C GLY A 96 12.29 2.58 6.56
N GLU A 97 11.98 1.63 5.69
CA GLU A 97 12.56 1.46 4.34
C GLU A 97 11.46 1.05 3.36
N LEU A 98 11.54 1.53 2.11
CA LEU A 98 10.66 1.05 1.04
C LEU A 98 11.14 -0.34 0.58
N VAL A 99 10.19 -1.24 0.38
CA VAL A 99 10.41 -2.60 -0.12
C VAL A 99 9.48 -2.88 -1.29
N ASP A 100 9.76 -3.97 -2.02
CA ASP A 100 8.93 -4.37 -3.15
C ASP A 100 7.64 -5.11 -2.70
N GLN A 101 6.72 -5.24 -3.64
CA GLN A 101 5.46 -5.96 -3.44
C GLN A 101 5.69 -7.42 -3.03
N ALA A 102 6.70 -8.08 -3.61
CA ALA A 102 7.01 -9.47 -3.30
C ALA A 102 7.39 -9.66 -1.82
N SER A 103 8.16 -8.72 -1.26
CA SER A 103 8.51 -8.70 0.17
C SER A 103 7.29 -8.53 1.05
N TYR A 104 6.37 -7.62 0.67
CA TYR A 104 5.10 -7.43 1.38
C TYR A 104 4.24 -8.68 1.36
N GLU A 105 4.05 -9.30 0.19
CA GLU A 105 3.22 -10.50 0.04
C GLU A 105 3.79 -11.69 0.82
N ALA A 106 5.11 -11.87 0.79
CA ALA A 106 5.80 -12.91 1.55
C ALA A 106 5.63 -12.72 3.07
N TRP A 107 5.77 -11.48 3.56
CA TRP A 107 5.51 -11.15 4.96
C TRP A 107 4.04 -11.38 5.34
N LYS A 108 3.10 -10.91 4.52
CA LYS A 108 1.65 -11.06 4.75
C LYS A 108 1.23 -12.53 4.81
N ALA A 109 1.78 -13.38 3.94
CA ALA A 109 1.52 -14.83 3.95
C ALA A 109 2.01 -15.48 5.25
N ARG A 110 3.22 -15.11 5.71
CA ARG A 110 3.78 -15.60 6.99
C ARG A 110 2.92 -15.18 8.19
N GLU A 111 2.49 -13.92 8.24
CA GLU A 111 1.64 -13.40 9.31
C GLU A 111 0.26 -14.07 9.32
N GLY A 112 -0.33 -14.31 8.15
CA GLY A 112 -1.59 -15.03 8.01
C GLY A 112 -1.49 -16.47 8.51
N ALA A 113 -0.40 -17.17 8.17
CA ALA A 113 -0.16 -18.54 8.62
C ALA A 113 0.04 -18.64 10.14
N ALA A 114 0.76 -17.70 10.76
CA ALA A 114 0.94 -17.66 12.21
C ALA A 114 -0.41 -17.50 12.95
N LYS A 115 -1.25 -16.58 12.49
CA LYS A 115 -2.58 -16.35 13.08
C LYS A 115 -3.52 -17.55 12.95
N ALA A 116 -3.41 -18.31 11.85
CA ALA A 116 -4.22 -19.51 11.66
C ALA A 116 -3.78 -20.67 12.56
N GLY A 117 -2.48 -20.80 12.85
CA GLY A 117 -1.94 -21.82 13.75
C GLY A 117 -2.33 -21.61 15.21
N ASP A 118 -2.41 -20.35 15.66
CA ASP A 118 -2.83 -20.01 17.03
C ASP A 118 -4.34 -20.24 17.27
N ALA A 119 -5.16 -20.24 16.21
CA ALA A 119 -6.61 -20.47 16.34
C ALA A 119 -6.98 -21.96 16.57
N ASP A 120 -6.06 -22.88 16.28
CA ASP A 120 -6.30 -24.33 16.40
C ASP A 120 -5.92 -24.90 17.78
N THR A 121 -5.19 -24.12 18.60
CA THR A 121 -4.71 -24.55 19.93
C THR A 121 -5.65 -24.20 21.09
N ASP A 122 -6.73 -23.45 20.85
CA ASP A 122 -7.66 -22.97 21.91
C ASP A 122 -9.00 -23.75 21.97
N ASN A 123 -9.07 -24.93 21.33
CA ASN A 123 -10.23 -25.84 21.38
C ASN A 123 -9.98 -27.13 22.21
N GLY A 124 -9.05 -27.09 23.17
CA GLY A 124 -8.67 -28.22 24.04
C GLY A 124 -9.24 -28.16 25.45
#